data_AF-A0A6N9A7R0-F1
#
_entry.id   AF-A0A6N9A7R0-F1
#
_cell.length_a   1.000
_cell.length_b   1.000
_cell.length_c   1.000
_cell.angle_alpha   90.00
_cell.angle_beta   90.00
_cell.angle_gamma   90.00
#
_symmetry.space_group_name_H-M   'P 1'
#
loop_
_entity.id
_entity.type
_entity.pdbx_description
1 polymer ?
#
loop_
_entity_poly.entity_id
_entity_poly.type
_entity_poly.pdbx_seq_one_letter_code
_entity_poly.pdbx_strand_id
1 'polypeptide(L)'
;MSRDSYTQESGSPPPGDATSGGEGPKRAETAAVRGAMAGLVALLAVTVAWWALALWPVEGIPPAWLERARLVCFNAGPSELPDASGWLLLVGQPIGMLALLMVIAGDAVRAGLRQAFASPAGLLCIASCGGVLLAGLVLAAVRVAGAPGDAEWLENARAPVPANYPRLDRPLPGLPGLVDQHGEAFAWERLQGRPALLTFGFGHCATVCPMTVMSAREVQERFRAEGRAVELVVITLDPWRDTPARLPSLAEQFHLGAGQGSGAQVGAADGVRPRSYMLSGTVEAVNSALDALQVARQRVPDTGDIVHPALVYLVDAEGMIAYAASGHAELIEELARRM
;
A
#
# COMPACT_ATOMS: atom_id res chain seq x y z
N MET A 1 74.93 8.01 -78.32
CA MET A 1 75.85 6.89 -78.04
C MET A 1 76.63 7.29 -76.79
N SER A 2 76.67 6.60 -75.66
CA SER A 2 76.24 5.28 -75.21
C SER A 2 75.89 5.44 -73.72
N ARG A 3 74.75 4.91 -73.25
CA ARG A 3 74.65 3.68 -72.42
C ARG A 3 75.62 3.66 -71.23
N ASP A 4 75.04 3.57 -70.03
CA ASP A 4 75.45 2.79 -68.84
C ASP A 4 74.80 3.44 -67.59
N SER A 5 74.33 2.79 -66.54
CA SER A 5 74.04 1.40 -66.19
C SER A 5 73.25 1.47 -64.87
N TYR A 6 72.23 0.63 -64.75
CA TYR A 6 71.36 0.50 -63.58
C TYR A 6 72.16 -0.06 -62.39
N THR A 7 72.19 0.63 -61.25
CA THR A 7 72.65 0.07 -59.96
C THR A 7 71.47 0.05 -59.00
N GLN A 8 71.15 -1.18 -58.60
CA GLN A 8 70.08 -1.55 -57.68
C GLN A 8 70.69 -1.53 -56.27
N GLU A 9 70.49 -0.45 -55.50
CA GLU A 9 70.82 -0.43 -54.08
C GLU A 9 69.65 -1.00 -53.26
N SER A 10 69.94 -2.12 -52.61
CA SER A 10 69.12 -2.78 -51.60
C SER A 10 69.12 -1.97 -50.30
N GLY A 11 68.04 -1.22 -50.05
CA GLY A 11 67.74 -0.64 -48.74
C GLY A 11 66.74 -1.50 -47.98
N SER A 12 67.18 -2.16 -46.91
CA SER A 12 66.33 -2.83 -45.94
C SER A 12 65.27 -1.88 -45.35
N PRO A 13 64.04 -2.35 -45.08
CA PRO A 13 63.05 -1.52 -44.38
C PRO A 13 63.51 -1.24 -42.94
N PRO A 14 63.21 -0.06 -42.37
CA PRO A 14 63.51 0.22 -40.98
C PRO A 14 62.74 -0.75 -40.07
N PRO A 15 63.34 -1.26 -38.98
CA PRO A 15 62.59 -2.01 -37.98
C PRO A 15 61.58 -1.07 -37.35
N GLY A 16 60.30 -1.41 -37.49
CA GLY A 16 59.23 -0.71 -36.78
C GLY A 16 59.40 -0.90 -35.28
N ASP A 17 59.52 0.20 -34.55
CA ASP A 17 59.27 0.23 -33.11
C ASP A 17 57.77 0.00 -32.86
N ALA A 18 57.40 -1.28 -32.91
CA ALA A 18 56.13 -1.79 -32.45
C ALA A 18 56.22 -2.09 -30.93
N THR A 19 56.32 -1.05 -30.11
CA THR A 19 56.19 -1.18 -28.64
C THR A 19 55.32 -0.07 -28.05
N SER A 20 54.14 0.16 -28.62
CA SER A 20 53.09 0.94 -27.92
C SER A 20 51.64 0.48 -28.19
N GLY A 21 51.43 -0.57 -28.97
CA GLY A 21 50.08 -0.95 -29.44
C GLY A 21 49.31 -2.00 -28.63
N GLY A 22 49.91 -2.64 -27.62
CA GLY A 22 49.33 -3.85 -26.99
C GLY A 22 48.70 -3.68 -25.59
N GLU A 23 49.05 -2.63 -24.86
CA GLU A 23 48.66 -2.49 -23.44
C GLU A 23 47.39 -1.67 -23.21
N GLY A 24 47.07 -0.72 -24.10
CA GLY A 24 45.87 0.13 -24.00
C GLY A 24 44.55 -0.65 -23.93
N PRO A 25 44.23 -1.55 -24.88
CA PRO A 25 42.95 -2.26 -24.89
C PRO A 25 42.81 -3.25 -23.73
N LYS A 26 43.88 -3.99 -23.38
CA LYS A 26 43.87 -4.93 -22.24
C LYS A 26 43.75 -4.21 -20.90
N ARG A 27 44.41 -3.05 -20.71
CA ARG A 27 44.26 -2.24 -19.49
C ARG A 27 42.86 -1.64 -19.37
N ALA A 28 42.26 -1.19 -20.47
CA ALA A 28 40.88 -0.69 -20.51
C ALA A 28 39.86 -1.79 -20.17
N GLU A 29 40.02 -2.99 -20.74
CA GLU A 29 39.18 -4.16 -20.43
C GLU A 29 39.30 -4.57 -18.96
N THR A 30 40.53 -4.61 -18.42
CA THR A 30 40.78 -4.92 -17.00
C THR A 30 40.23 -3.84 -16.06
N ALA A 31 40.20 -2.57 -16.48
CA ALA A 31 39.58 -1.50 -15.72
C ALA A 31 38.04 -1.60 -15.72
N ALA A 32 37.44 -1.93 -16.87
CA ALA A 32 35.99 -2.11 -17.00
C ALA A 32 35.49 -3.30 -16.14
N VAL A 33 36.19 -4.43 -16.15
CA VAL A 33 35.86 -5.59 -15.30
C VAL A 33 35.97 -5.25 -13.82
N ARG A 34 37.05 -4.55 -13.40
CA ARG A 34 37.20 -4.12 -12.00
C ARG A 34 36.10 -3.15 -11.57
N GLY A 35 35.74 -2.19 -12.42
CA GLY A 35 34.65 -1.25 -12.15
C GLY A 35 33.29 -1.94 -12.02
N ALA A 36 32.99 -2.88 -12.92
CA ALA A 36 31.75 -3.66 -12.87
C ALA A 36 31.66 -4.55 -11.62
N MET A 37 32.76 -5.20 -11.23
CA MET A 37 32.81 -6.01 -10.01
C MET A 37 32.71 -5.16 -8.73
N ALA A 38 33.33 -3.97 -8.71
CA ALA A 38 33.16 -3.03 -7.60
C ALA A 38 31.71 -2.55 -7.49
N GLY A 39 31.04 -2.30 -8.63
CA GLY A 39 29.60 -1.98 -8.66
C GLY A 39 28.73 -3.10 -8.11
N LEU A 40 29.04 -4.36 -8.43
CA LEU A 40 28.33 -5.52 -7.89
C LEU A 40 28.50 -5.65 -6.36
N VAL A 41 29.72 -5.44 -5.85
CA VAL A 41 30.00 -5.46 -4.41
C VAL A 41 29.28 -4.32 -3.69
N ALA A 42 29.30 -3.11 -4.26
CA ALA A 42 28.57 -1.97 -3.69
C ALA A 42 27.06 -2.22 -3.64
N LEU A 43 26.50 -2.83 -4.69
CA LEU A 43 25.08 -3.23 -4.72
C LEU A 43 24.75 -4.20 -3.59
N LEU A 44 25.56 -5.26 -3.43
CA LEU A 44 25.37 -6.22 -2.34
C LEU A 44 25.46 -5.57 -0.95
N ALA A 45 26.43 -4.68 -0.74
CA ALA A 45 26.59 -3.97 0.53
C ALA A 45 25.39 -3.06 0.84
N VAL A 46 24.89 -2.32 -0.16
CA VAL A 46 23.69 -1.48 -0.03
C VAL A 46 22.46 -2.34 0.25
N THR A 47 22.28 -3.46 -0.45
CA THR A 47 21.16 -4.39 -0.19
C THR A 47 21.18 -4.91 1.23
N VAL A 48 22.33 -5.35 1.74
CA VAL A 48 22.46 -5.84 3.13
C VAL A 48 22.18 -4.74 4.14
N ALA A 49 22.71 -3.52 3.93
CA ALA A 49 22.45 -2.38 4.82
C ALA A 49 20.96 -1.97 4.82
N TRP A 50 20.32 -2.02 3.64
CA TRP A 50 18.91 -1.70 3.47
C TRP A 50 18.00 -2.73 4.17
N TRP A 51 18.33 -4.02 4.05
CA TRP A 51 17.65 -5.10 4.76
C TRP A 51 17.85 -5.00 6.27
N ALA A 52 19.06 -4.68 6.73
CA ALA A 52 19.33 -4.45 8.14
C ALA A 52 18.52 -3.27 8.68
N LEU A 53 18.45 -2.15 7.95
CA LEU A 53 17.64 -1.00 8.36
C LEU A 53 16.16 -1.38 8.51
N ALA A 54 15.62 -2.17 7.58
CA ALA A 54 14.23 -2.62 7.59
C ALA A 54 13.91 -3.66 8.68
N LEU A 55 14.80 -4.64 8.88
CA LEU A 55 14.46 -5.89 9.59
C LEU A 55 15.25 -6.12 10.88
N TRP A 56 16.28 -5.32 11.18
CA TRP A 56 17.10 -5.54 12.37
C TRP A 56 16.32 -5.31 13.68
N PRO A 57 16.33 -6.26 14.63
CA PRO A 57 15.61 -6.09 15.89
C PRO A 57 16.25 -4.99 16.74
N VAL A 58 15.43 -4.14 17.34
CA VAL A 58 15.87 -3.11 18.29
C VAL A 58 15.29 -3.49 19.64
N GLU A 59 16.15 -3.73 20.63
CA GLU A 59 15.70 -4.01 21.99
C GLU A 59 15.30 -2.70 22.67
N GLY A 60 14.09 -2.65 23.24
CA GLY A 60 13.56 -1.46 23.92
C GLY A 60 12.89 -0.46 22.98
N ILE A 61 12.77 0.80 23.40
CA ILE A 61 12.10 1.86 22.62
C ILE A 61 13.08 2.32 21.52
N PRO A 62 12.76 2.14 20.23
CA PRO A 62 13.63 2.58 19.16
C PRO A 62 13.73 4.11 19.13
N PRO A 63 14.87 4.67 18.68
CA PRO A 63 15.00 6.10 18.55
C PRO A 63 14.06 6.63 17.46
N ALA A 64 13.43 7.78 17.70
CA ALA A 64 12.37 8.34 16.84
C ALA A 64 12.79 8.60 15.36
N TRP A 65 14.08 8.65 15.05
CA TRP A 65 14.55 8.74 13.66
C TRP A 65 14.41 7.39 12.93
N LEU A 66 14.60 6.28 13.65
CA LEU A 66 14.55 4.93 13.09
C LEU A 66 13.11 4.52 12.81
N GLU A 67 12.18 4.83 13.71
CA GLU A 67 10.74 4.64 13.46
C GLU A 67 10.27 5.42 12.24
N ARG A 68 10.62 6.71 12.16
CA ARG A 68 10.28 7.54 10.99
C ARG A 68 10.91 7.02 9.70
N ALA A 69 12.17 6.59 9.74
CA ALA A 69 12.83 6.01 8.58
C ALA A 69 12.11 4.71 8.14
N ARG A 70 11.71 3.85 9.08
CA ARG A 70 11.01 2.61 8.75
C ARG A 70 9.60 2.83 8.23
N LEU A 71 8.86 3.78 8.80
CA LEU A 71 7.56 4.22 8.30
C LEU A 71 7.67 4.81 6.90
N VAL A 72 8.60 5.74 6.67
CA VAL A 72 8.69 6.45 5.38
C VAL A 72 9.26 5.55 4.27
N CYS A 73 10.27 4.72 4.57
CA CYS A 73 10.96 3.92 3.57
C CYS A 73 10.35 2.54 3.35
N PHE A 74 9.70 1.96 4.36
CA PHE A 74 9.17 0.58 4.32
C PHE A 74 7.70 0.48 4.69
N ASN A 75 7.04 1.61 4.97
CA ASN A 75 5.66 1.65 5.48
C ASN A 75 5.43 0.66 6.64
N ALA A 76 6.46 0.49 7.48
CA ALA A 76 6.42 -0.44 8.60
C ALA A 76 5.54 0.13 9.71
N GLY A 77 4.42 -0.54 9.99
CA GLY A 77 3.45 -0.14 11.00
C GLY A 77 3.85 -0.54 12.42
N PRO A 78 2.88 -0.61 13.36
CA PRO A 78 3.11 -0.97 14.77
C PRO A 78 3.71 -2.37 14.97
N SER A 79 3.60 -3.26 13.99
CA SER A 79 4.19 -4.60 13.98
C SER A 79 5.70 -4.60 13.70
N GLU A 80 6.29 -3.44 13.44
CA GLU A 80 7.69 -3.21 13.05
C GLU A 80 8.14 -3.95 11.76
N LEU A 81 7.20 -4.58 11.04
CA LEU A 81 7.46 -5.24 9.76
C LEU A 81 6.95 -4.37 8.60
N PRO A 82 7.61 -4.42 7.42
CA PRO A 82 7.12 -3.76 6.22
C PRO A 82 5.73 -4.27 5.80
N ASP A 83 4.91 -3.39 5.22
CA ASP A 83 3.66 -3.78 4.57
C ASP A 83 3.90 -4.30 3.13
N ALA A 84 2.83 -4.59 2.38
CA ALA A 84 2.95 -5.07 1.00
C ALA A 84 3.81 -4.16 0.11
N SER A 85 3.68 -2.84 0.24
CA SER A 85 4.45 -1.86 -0.53
C SER A 85 5.92 -1.81 -0.09
N GLY A 86 6.18 -1.92 1.21
CA GLY A 86 7.51 -2.03 1.79
C GLY A 86 8.23 -3.30 1.33
N TRP A 87 7.56 -4.44 1.27
CA TRP A 87 8.12 -5.69 0.74
C TRP A 87 8.44 -5.60 -0.75
N LEU A 88 7.56 -4.97 -1.53
CA LEU A 88 7.80 -4.68 -2.95
C LEU A 88 9.07 -3.84 -3.15
N LEU A 89 9.30 -2.82 -2.32
CA LEU A 89 10.52 -2.02 -2.35
C LEU A 89 11.76 -2.82 -1.93
N LEU A 90 11.66 -3.59 -0.84
CA LEU A 90 12.76 -4.37 -0.28
C LEU A 90 13.28 -5.45 -1.24
N VAL A 91 12.37 -6.07 -2.01
CA VAL A 91 12.67 -7.10 -3.01
C VAL A 91 12.96 -6.49 -4.38
N GLY A 92 12.20 -5.48 -4.79
CA GLY A 92 12.26 -4.89 -6.12
C GLY A 92 13.50 -4.05 -6.38
N GLN A 93 13.97 -3.29 -5.38
CA GLN A 93 15.11 -2.37 -5.56
C GLN A 93 16.43 -3.10 -5.88
N PRO A 94 16.84 -4.19 -5.18
CA PRO A 94 18.04 -4.94 -5.53
C PRO A 94 17.98 -5.53 -6.95
N ILE A 95 16.81 -6.07 -7.34
CA ILE A 95 16.59 -6.63 -8.68
C ILE A 95 16.70 -5.54 -9.74
N GLY A 96 16.09 -4.38 -9.51
CA GLY A 96 16.15 -3.24 -10.43
C GLY A 96 17.57 -2.69 -10.60
N MET A 97 18.32 -2.54 -9.51
CA MET A 97 19.72 -2.09 -9.57
C MET A 97 20.62 -3.12 -10.27
N LEU A 98 20.40 -4.41 -10.05
CA LEU A 98 21.15 -5.46 -10.72
C LEU A 98 20.82 -5.50 -12.22
N ALA A 99 19.54 -5.37 -12.59
CA ALA A 99 19.11 -5.28 -13.98
C ALA A 99 19.77 -4.08 -14.69
N LEU A 100 19.81 -2.92 -14.04
CA LEU A 100 20.48 -1.73 -14.57
C LEU A 100 21.99 -1.97 -14.75
N LEU A 101 22.66 -2.57 -13.77
CA LEU A 101 24.09 -2.92 -13.87
C LEU A 101 24.34 -3.91 -15.02
N MET A 102 23.46 -4.89 -15.21
CA MET A 102 23.55 -5.86 -16.30
C MET A 102 23.29 -5.24 -17.68
N VAL A 103 22.46 -4.21 -17.77
CA VAL A 103 22.25 -3.43 -19.01
C VAL A 103 23.48 -2.57 -19.34
N ILE A 104 24.06 -1.89 -18.35
CA ILE A 104 25.18 -0.96 -18.57
C ILE A 104 26.52 -1.69 -18.76
N ALA A 105 26.77 -2.75 -17.99
CA ALA A 105 28.08 -3.39 -17.87
C ALA A 105 28.02 -4.92 -17.91
N GLY A 106 26.96 -5.52 -18.46
CA GLY A 106 26.70 -6.97 -18.38
C GLY A 106 27.84 -7.86 -18.85
N ASP A 107 28.53 -7.51 -19.94
CA ASP A 107 29.64 -8.31 -20.45
C ASP A 107 30.86 -8.29 -19.53
N ALA A 108 31.16 -7.12 -18.94
CA ALA A 108 32.21 -6.96 -17.95
C ALA A 108 31.87 -7.70 -16.64
N VAL A 109 30.61 -7.67 -16.19
CA VAL A 109 30.13 -8.45 -15.03
C VAL A 109 30.27 -9.95 -15.30
N ARG A 110 29.81 -10.45 -16.46
CA ARG A 110 29.92 -11.87 -16.83
C ARG A 110 31.37 -12.34 -16.96
N ALA A 111 32.25 -11.48 -17.47
CA ALA A 111 33.68 -11.79 -17.55
C ALA A 111 34.32 -11.84 -16.16
N GLY A 112 34.03 -10.87 -15.30
CA GLY A 112 34.50 -10.82 -13.90
C GLY A 112 34.01 -12.02 -13.08
N LEU A 113 32.74 -12.41 -13.21
CA LEU A 113 32.19 -13.59 -12.56
C LEU A 113 32.88 -14.87 -13.04
N ARG A 114 33.07 -15.05 -14.35
CA ARG A 114 33.80 -16.21 -14.89
C ARG A 114 35.22 -16.32 -14.36
N GLN A 115 35.94 -15.18 -14.24
CA GLN A 115 37.27 -15.15 -13.63
C GLN A 115 37.22 -15.50 -12.14
N ALA A 116 36.21 -15.01 -11.41
CA ALA A 116 36.03 -15.33 -10.01
C ALA A 116 35.76 -16.84 -9.79
N PHE A 117 34.88 -17.46 -10.60
CA PHE A 117 34.61 -18.90 -10.53
C PHE A 117 35.80 -19.77 -10.94
N ALA A 118 36.70 -19.27 -11.78
CA ALA A 118 37.88 -20.01 -12.24
C ALA A 118 39.03 -20.02 -11.23
N SER A 119 38.96 -19.23 -10.15
CA SER A 119 40.03 -19.12 -9.15
C SER A 119 39.58 -19.59 -7.76
N PRO A 120 40.44 -20.27 -6.99
CA PRO A 120 40.10 -20.71 -5.63
C PRO A 120 39.81 -19.52 -4.69
N ALA A 121 40.51 -18.41 -4.86
CA ALA A 121 40.25 -17.18 -4.10
C ALA A 121 38.89 -16.54 -4.46
N GLY A 122 38.51 -16.56 -5.75
CA GLY A 122 37.22 -16.05 -6.19
C GLY A 122 36.06 -16.94 -5.75
N LEU A 123 36.25 -18.26 -5.75
CA LEU A 123 35.28 -19.22 -5.18
C LEU A 123 35.06 -18.99 -3.68
N LEU A 124 36.13 -18.75 -2.91
CA LEU A 124 36.03 -18.40 -1.48
C LEU A 124 35.25 -17.10 -1.28
N CYS A 125 35.48 -16.07 -2.10
CA CYS A 125 34.76 -14.81 -2.05
C CYS A 125 33.27 -15.00 -2.36
N ILE A 126 32.94 -15.73 -3.43
CA ILE A 126 31.55 -16.04 -3.82
C ILE A 126 30.85 -16.85 -2.72
N ALA A 127 31.52 -17.86 -2.18
CA ALA A 127 30.98 -18.67 -1.08
C ALA A 127 30.74 -17.83 0.18
N SER A 128 31.64 -16.91 0.51
CA SER A 128 31.47 -15.96 1.61
C SER A 128 30.27 -15.04 1.39
N CYS A 129 30.15 -14.41 0.21
CA CYS A 129 29.01 -13.56 -0.12
C CYS A 129 27.68 -14.34 -0.11
N GLY A 130 27.67 -15.55 -0.68
CA GLY A 130 26.51 -16.45 -0.65
C GLY A 130 26.12 -16.84 0.77
N GLY A 131 27.11 -17.13 1.63
CA GLY A 131 26.90 -17.43 3.05
C GLY A 131 26.29 -16.26 3.82
N VAL A 132 26.78 -15.03 3.60
CA VAL A 132 26.22 -13.82 4.23
C VAL A 132 24.77 -13.57 3.77
N LEU A 133 24.49 -13.72 2.47
CA LEU A 133 23.14 -13.57 1.93
C LEU A 133 22.18 -14.63 2.49
N LEU A 134 22.62 -15.89 2.55
CA LEU A 134 21.83 -16.98 3.11
C LEU A 134 21.57 -16.75 4.60
N ALA A 135 22.58 -16.35 5.37
CA ALA A 135 22.43 -16.01 6.78
C ALA A 135 21.46 -14.84 6.98
N GLY A 136 21.54 -13.78 6.15
CA GLY A 136 20.60 -12.67 6.16
C GLY A 136 19.16 -13.08 5.84
N LEU A 137 18.97 -13.96 4.85
CA LEU A 137 17.67 -14.55 4.49
C LEU A 137 17.10 -15.39 5.65
N VAL A 138 17.92 -16.22 6.29
CA VAL A 138 17.51 -17.03 7.44
C VAL A 138 17.13 -16.13 8.62
N LEU A 139 17.93 -15.12 8.93
CA LEU A 139 17.64 -14.15 10.00
C LEU A 139 16.35 -13.38 9.72
N ALA A 140 16.14 -12.93 8.47
CA ALA A 140 14.89 -12.29 8.05
C ALA A 140 13.70 -13.24 8.20
N ALA A 141 13.82 -14.50 7.76
CA ALA A 141 12.77 -15.50 7.90
C ALA A 141 12.44 -15.78 9.37
N VAL A 142 13.45 -15.90 10.23
CA VAL A 142 13.28 -16.07 11.68
C VAL A 142 12.61 -14.85 12.30
N ARG A 143 13.00 -13.62 11.91
CA ARG A 143 12.38 -12.37 12.40
C ARG A 143 10.93 -12.22 11.94
N VAL A 144 10.60 -12.65 10.73
CA VAL A 144 9.23 -12.67 10.20
C VAL A 144 8.41 -13.73 10.91
N ALA A 145 8.96 -14.93 11.13
CA ALA A 145 8.27 -16.01 11.83
C ALA A 145 8.08 -15.75 13.34
N GLY A 146 9.03 -15.03 13.96
CA GLY A 146 9.01 -14.67 15.38
C GLY A 146 8.44 -13.28 15.66
N ALA A 147 8.09 -12.51 14.63
CA ALA A 147 7.25 -11.34 14.82
C ALA A 147 5.96 -11.83 15.49
N PRO A 148 5.41 -11.13 16.50
CA PRO A 148 4.07 -11.39 16.96
C PRO A 148 3.17 -11.24 15.75
N GLY A 149 2.85 -12.39 15.17
CA GLY A 149 2.20 -12.42 13.89
C GLY A 149 0.86 -11.77 14.08
N ASP A 150 0.48 -11.01 13.08
CA ASP A 150 -0.90 -10.71 12.75
C ASP A 150 -1.75 -11.99 12.67
N ALA A 151 -1.25 -13.21 12.95
CA ALA A 151 -2.02 -14.41 13.23
C ALA A 151 -3.11 -14.15 14.28
N GLU A 152 -2.83 -13.43 15.37
CA GLU A 152 -3.89 -13.04 16.32
C GLU A 152 -4.88 -12.05 15.66
N TRP A 153 -4.40 -11.14 14.79
CA TRP A 153 -5.26 -10.18 14.08
C TRP A 153 -6.08 -10.81 12.95
N LEU A 154 -5.54 -11.76 12.19
CA LEU A 154 -6.14 -12.54 11.13
C LEU A 154 -7.08 -13.61 11.69
N GLU A 155 -6.72 -14.22 12.82
CA GLU A 155 -7.59 -15.13 13.55
C GLU A 155 -8.72 -14.37 14.23
N ASN A 156 -8.48 -13.19 14.81
CA ASN A 156 -9.55 -12.31 15.30
C ASN A 156 -10.41 -11.72 14.17
N ALA A 157 -9.84 -11.44 12.99
CA ALA A 157 -10.58 -10.96 11.82
C ALA A 157 -11.43 -12.07 11.17
N ARG A 158 -11.04 -13.34 11.32
CA ARG A 158 -11.80 -14.52 10.85
C ARG A 158 -12.55 -15.24 11.96
N ALA A 159 -12.40 -14.81 13.20
CA ALA A 159 -13.08 -15.41 14.34
C ALA A 159 -14.59 -15.24 14.12
N PRO A 160 -15.39 -16.29 14.35
CA PRO A 160 -16.83 -16.17 14.32
C PRO A 160 -17.28 -15.04 15.23
N VAL A 161 -18.16 -14.18 14.73
CA VAL A 161 -18.71 -13.07 15.53
C VAL A 161 -19.40 -13.69 16.76
N PRO A 162 -18.96 -13.38 18.00
CA PRO A 162 -19.49 -14.00 19.20
C PRO A 162 -21.02 -13.91 19.26
N ALA A 163 -21.69 -14.96 19.72
CA ALA A 163 -23.15 -14.95 19.86
C ALA A 163 -23.64 -13.83 20.80
N ASN A 164 -22.81 -13.46 21.77
CA ASN A 164 -23.03 -12.38 22.73
C ASN A 164 -22.42 -11.04 22.28
N TYR A 165 -22.30 -10.79 20.97
CA TYR A 165 -21.82 -9.49 20.48
C TYR A 165 -22.67 -8.35 21.08
N PRO A 166 -22.05 -7.32 21.71
CA PRO A 166 -22.79 -6.30 22.42
C PRO A 166 -23.78 -5.55 21.52
N ARG A 167 -25.05 -5.54 21.92
CA ARG A 167 -26.06 -4.66 21.33
C ARG A 167 -26.02 -3.30 21.99
N LEU A 168 -26.18 -2.25 21.17
CA LEU A 168 -26.26 -0.88 21.66
C LEU A 168 -27.72 -0.49 21.96
N ASP A 169 -28.67 -0.97 21.16
CA ASP A 169 -30.12 -0.75 21.30
C ASP A 169 -30.49 0.69 21.70
N ARG A 170 -29.84 1.67 21.07
CA ARG A 170 -30.07 3.11 21.33
C ARG A 170 -30.79 3.77 20.16
N PRO A 171 -31.71 4.71 20.40
CA PRO A 171 -32.40 5.40 19.32
C PRO A 171 -31.44 6.27 18.50
N LEU A 172 -31.72 6.42 17.21
CA LEU A 172 -31.01 7.38 16.37
C LEU A 172 -31.25 8.82 16.87
N PRO A 173 -30.20 9.64 17.03
CA PRO A 173 -30.36 11.05 17.36
C PRO A 173 -30.88 11.83 16.15
N GLY A 174 -31.61 12.92 16.38
CA GLY A 174 -32.01 13.82 15.30
C GLY A 174 -30.80 14.44 14.57
N LEU A 175 -30.93 14.64 13.26
CA LEU A 175 -29.90 15.21 12.38
C LEU A 175 -30.30 16.59 11.80
N PRO A 176 -30.60 17.60 12.62
CA PRO A 176 -31.06 18.88 12.13
C PRO A 176 -29.99 19.58 11.27
N GLY A 177 -30.40 20.07 10.09
CA GLY A 177 -29.53 20.87 9.22
C GLY A 177 -28.56 20.07 8.34
N LEU A 178 -28.65 18.74 8.34
CA LEU A 178 -27.95 17.91 7.36
C LEU A 178 -28.76 17.78 6.06
N VAL A 179 -28.06 17.82 4.94
CA VAL A 179 -28.58 17.64 3.58
C VAL A 179 -27.81 16.54 2.88
N ASP A 180 -28.45 15.92 1.88
CA ASP A 180 -27.84 14.88 1.05
C ASP A 180 -27.16 15.43 -0.21
N GLN A 181 -26.61 14.53 -1.02
CA GLN A 181 -25.96 14.85 -2.30
C GLN A 181 -26.88 15.46 -3.36
N HIS A 182 -28.19 15.47 -3.14
CA HIS A 182 -29.16 16.12 -4.01
C HIS A 182 -29.58 17.50 -3.47
N GLY A 183 -29.01 17.92 -2.34
CA GLY A 183 -29.37 19.16 -1.67
C GLY A 183 -30.67 19.08 -0.88
N GLU A 184 -31.23 17.88 -0.69
CA GLU A 184 -32.46 17.68 0.06
C GLU A 184 -32.15 17.51 1.54
N ALA A 185 -32.99 18.08 2.41
CA ALA A 185 -32.89 17.85 3.85
C ALA A 185 -33.00 16.35 4.18
N PHE A 186 -32.12 15.87 5.04
CA PHE A 186 -32.13 14.47 5.45
C PHE A 186 -32.76 14.29 6.83
N ALA A 187 -33.59 13.26 6.95
CA ALA A 187 -34.18 12.80 8.20
C ALA A 187 -34.33 11.27 8.14
N TRP A 188 -34.28 10.60 9.29
CA TRP A 188 -34.26 9.13 9.35
C TRP A 188 -35.53 8.49 8.82
N GLU A 189 -36.66 9.19 8.86
CA GLU A 189 -37.95 8.78 8.30
C GLU A 189 -37.87 8.50 6.79
N ARG A 190 -36.89 9.11 6.10
CA ARG A 190 -36.62 8.82 4.68
C ARG A 190 -36.19 7.37 4.47
N LEU A 191 -35.66 6.69 5.49
CA LEU A 191 -35.32 5.26 5.39
C LEU A 191 -36.56 4.36 5.28
N GLN A 192 -37.76 4.85 5.65
CA GLN A 192 -39.04 4.13 5.51
C GLN A 192 -39.06 2.77 6.22
N GLY A 193 -38.47 2.70 7.41
CA GLY A 193 -38.38 1.46 8.18
C GLY A 193 -37.48 0.40 7.56
N ARG A 194 -36.58 0.80 6.65
CA ARG A 194 -35.55 -0.11 6.12
C ARG A 194 -34.29 -0.02 7.00
N PRO A 195 -33.64 -1.16 7.28
CA PRO A 195 -32.34 -1.15 7.94
C PRO A 195 -31.31 -0.31 7.19
N ALA A 196 -30.36 0.25 7.91
CA ALA A 196 -29.30 1.07 7.32
C ALA A 196 -27.92 0.77 7.90
N LEU A 197 -26.91 0.86 7.04
CA LEU A 197 -25.51 0.94 7.41
C LEU A 197 -25.13 2.42 7.48
N LEU A 198 -24.83 2.92 8.69
CA LEU A 198 -24.41 4.29 8.92
C LEU A 198 -22.89 4.32 9.16
N THR A 199 -22.15 5.03 8.32
CA THR A 199 -20.70 5.19 8.46
C THR A 199 -20.27 6.64 8.24
N PHE A 200 -18.97 6.89 8.35
CA PHE A 200 -18.38 8.23 8.40
C PHE A 200 -17.17 8.29 7.46
N GLY A 201 -17.03 9.38 6.73
CA GLY A 201 -15.92 9.56 5.80
C GLY A 201 -15.74 11.01 5.41
N PHE A 202 -14.66 11.36 4.71
CA PHE A 202 -14.46 12.72 4.21
C PHE A 202 -13.58 12.69 2.96
N GLY A 203 -13.72 13.68 2.08
CA GLY A 203 -13.17 13.61 0.72
C GLY A 203 -11.63 13.58 0.64
N HIS A 204 -10.94 14.06 1.68
CA HIS A 204 -9.47 14.09 1.74
C HIS A 204 -8.84 12.79 2.28
N CYS A 205 -9.65 11.86 2.76
CA CYS A 205 -9.18 10.61 3.34
C CYS A 205 -8.72 9.63 2.25
N ALA A 206 -7.41 9.37 2.18
CA ALA A 206 -6.83 8.48 1.16
C ALA A 206 -6.70 7.00 1.60
N THR A 207 -7.12 6.66 2.82
CA THR A 207 -6.85 5.35 3.43
C THR A 207 -8.12 4.66 3.94
N VAL A 208 -8.54 4.90 5.18
CA VAL A 208 -9.52 4.08 5.89
C VAL A 208 -10.97 4.34 5.46
N CYS A 209 -11.31 5.56 5.08
CA CYS A 209 -12.68 5.95 4.75
C CYS A 209 -13.17 5.29 3.44
N PRO A 210 -12.41 5.34 2.32
CA PRO A 210 -12.80 4.63 1.10
C PRO A 210 -12.99 3.13 1.33
N MET A 211 -12.11 2.50 2.12
CA MET A 211 -12.19 1.07 2.44
C MET A 211 -13.47 0.74 3.23
N THR A 212 -13.78 1.51 4.27
CA THR A 212 -14.97 1.29 5.10
C THR A 212 -16.27 1.45 4.30
N VAL A 213 -16.35 2.49 3.47
CA VAL A 213 -17.53 2.71 2.61
C VAL A 213 -17.65 1.60 1.57
N MET A 214 -16.55 1.15 0.96
CA MET A 214 -16.56 0.01 0.04
C MET A 214 -17.07 -1.26 0.71
N SER A 215 -16.62 -1.59 1.92
CA SER A 215 -17.09 -2.76 2.66
C SER A 215 -18.60 -2.66 2.97
N ALA A 216 -19.09 -1.50 3.40
CA ALA A 216 -20.52 -1.31 3.63
C ALA A 216 -21.35 -1.45 2.33
N ARG A 217 -20.84 -0.93 1.20
CA ARG A 217 -21.47 -1.09 -0.11
C ARG A 217 -21.49 -2.53 -0.59
N GLU A 218 -20.41 -3.27 -0.37
CA GLU A 218 -20.35 -4.69 -0.69
C GLU A 218 -21.44 -5.46 0.05
N VAL A 219 -21.62 -5.21 1.35
CA VAL A 219 -22.70 -5.81 2.13
C VAL A 219 -24.07 -5.40 1.59
N GLN A 220 -24.28 -4.11 1.31
CA GLN A 220 -25.53 -3.63 0.69
C GLN A 220 -25.85 -4.38 -0.62
N GLU A 221 -24.86 -4.60 -1.48
CA GLU A 221 -25.04 -5.34 -2.74
C GLU A 221 -25.32 -6.83 -2.52
N ARG A 222 -24.69 -7.48 -1.54
CA ARG A 222 -24.99 -8.87 -1.15
C ARG A 222 -26.44 -9.00 -0.69
N PHE A 223 -26.92 -8.11 0.18
CA PHE A 223 -28.33 -8.08 0.60
C PHE A 223 -29.27 -7.79 -0.56
N ARG A 224 -28.91 -6.89 -1.48
CA ARG A 224 -29.69 -6.62 -2.69
C ARG A 224 -29.83 -7.86 -3.57
N ALA A 225 -28.76 -8.64 -3.74
CA ALA A 225 -28.80 -9.90 -4.48
C ALA A 225 -29.73 -10.94 -3.85
N GLU A 226 -29.94 -10.87 -2.53
CA GLU A 226 -30.91 -11.67 -1.76
C GLU A 226 -32.34 -11.09 -1.76
N GLY A 227 -32.59 -9.98 -2.48
CA GLY A 227 -33.89 -9.31 -2.49
C GLY A 227 -34.19 -8.48 -1.23
N ARG A 228 -33.18 -8.19 -0.40
CA ARG A 228 -33.30 -7.35 0.80
C ARG A 228 -32.76 -5.94 0.52
N ALA A 229 -33.45 -4.91 1.01
CA ALA A 229 -32.94 -3.54 0.97
C ALA A 229 -32.27 -3.19 2.29
N VAL A 230 -30.99 -2.82 2.22
CA VAL A 230 -30.28 -2.15 3.31
C VAL A 230 -29.78 -0.81 2.77
N GLU A 231 -30.16 0.28 3.41
CA GLU A 231 -29.78 1.63 3.02
C GLU A 231 -28.34 1.93 3.48
N LEU A 232 -27.63 2.82 2.81
CA LEU A 232 -26.28 3.25 3.21
C LEU A 232 -26.28 4.76 3.47
N VAL A 233 -25.80 5.18 4.63
CA VAL A 233 -25.70 6.59 5.02
C VAL A 233 -24.26 6.88 5.38
N VAL A 234 -23.65 7.85 4.70
CA VAL A 234 -22.28 8.31 4.97
C VAL A 234 -22.35 9.76 5.43
N ILE A 235 -21.90 10.05 6.65
CA ILE A 235 -21.84 11.44 7.18
C ILE A 235 -20.42 11.96 7.06
N THR A 236 -20.24 13.20 6.58
CA THR A 236 -18.90 13.78 6.51
C THR A 236 -18.28 13.99 7.90
N LEU A 237 -16.97 13.74 8.02
CA LEU A 237 -16.19 14.12 9.20
C LEU A 237 -15.54 15.51 9.06
N ASP A 238 -15.44 16.06 7.85
CA ASP A 238 -14.77 17.34 7.58
C ASP A 238 -15.72 18.37 6.96
N PRO A 239 -16.66 18.94 7.74
CA PRO A 239 -17.64 19.90 7.23
C PRO A 239 -17.03 21.22 6.75
N TRP A 240 -15.77 21.51 7.08
CA TRP A 240 -15.07 22.70 6.60
C TRP A 240 -14.73 22.61 5.11
N ARG A 241 -14.43 21.39 4.64
CA ARG A 241 -14.07 21.13 3.24
C ARG A 241 -15.20 20.49 2.47
N ASP A 242 -15.95 19.58 3.09
CA ASP A 242 -17.02 18.79 2.47
C ASP A 242 -18.36 19.53 2.58
N THR A 243 -18.42 20.74 2.06
CA THR A 243 -19.66 21.54 2.05
C THR A 243 -20.78 20.87 1.24
N PRO A 244 -22.07 21.24 1.46
CA PRO A 244 -23.19 20.73 0.66
C PRO A 244 -22.98 20.77 -0.86
N ALA A 245 -22.31 21.80 -1.37
CA ALA A 245 -22.02 21.95 -2.80
C ALA A 245 -21.08 20.88 -3.37
N ARG A 246 -20.30 20.20 -2.52
CA ARG A 246 -19.36 19.14 -2.91
C ARG A 246 -19.91 17.73 -2.75
N LEU A 247 -21.06 17.58 -2.10
CA LEU A 247 -21.65 16.27 -1.85
C LEU A 247 -21.91 15.44 -3.12
N PRO A 248 -22.33 16.02 -4.27
CA PRO A 248 -22.45 15.24 -5.51
C PRO A 248 -21.13 14.56 -5.91
N SER A 249 -20.03 15.33 -5.92
CA SER A 249 -18.71 14.80 -6.28
C SER A 249 -18.18 13.80 -5.25
N LEU A 250 -18.47 14.02 -3.97
CA LEU A 250 -18.07 13.12 -2.89
C LEU A 250 -18.86 11.80 -2.94
N ALA A 251 -20.16 11.88 -3.27
CA ALA A 251 -20.98 10.70 -3.53
C ALA A 251 -20.46 9.91 -4.72
N GLU A 252 -20.02 10.55 -5.80
CA GLU A 252 -19.36 9.88 -6.93
C GLU A 252 -18.03 9.23 -6.53
N GLN A 253 -17.19 9.94 -5.77
CA GLN A 253 -15.91 9.43 -5.26
C GLN A 253 -16.08 8.17 -4.41
N PHE A 254 -17.13 8.11 -3.59
CA PHE A 254 -17.51 6.94 -2.80
C PHE A 254 -18.45 5.99 -3.54
N HIS A 255 -18.75 6.28 -4.81
CA HIS A 255 -19.61 5.50 -5.69
C HIS A 255 -21.04 5.29 -5.15
N LEU A 256 -21.59 6.23 -4.39
CA LEU A 256 -22.92 6.19 -3.78
C LEU A 256 -24.08 6.51 -4.76
N GLY A 257 -23.78 6.70 -6.05
CA GLY A 257 -24.78 6.99 -7.07
C GLY A 257 -25.73 5.80 -7.34
N ALA A 258 -26.99 6.10 -7.63
CA ALA A 258 -27.97 5.10 -8.05
C ALA A 258 -27.48 4.40 -9.33
N GLY A 259 -27.09 3.12 -9.21
CA GLY A 259 -26.57 2.33 -10.33
C GLY A 259 -25.06 2.43 -10.58
N GLN A 260 -24.27 2.99 -9.65
CA GLN A 260 -22.79 2.98 -9.73
C GLN A 260 -22.14 1.96 -8.79
N GLY A 261 -22.73 0.78 -8.66
CA GLY A 261 -21.98 -0.43 -8.28
C GLY A 261 -21.31 -1.00 -9.53
N SER A 262 -20.07 -1.48 -9.43
CA SER A 262 -19.27 -2.07 -10.52
C SER A 262 -19.86 -3.34 -11.17
N GLY A 263 -21.15 -3.59 -11.01
CA GLY A 263 -21.93 -4.65 -11.66
C GLY A 263 -23.41 -4.30 -11.91
N ALA A 264 -23.82 -3.03 -11.78
CA ALA A 264 -25.22 -2.62 -11.74
C ALA A 264 -25.93 -2.52 -13.11
N GLN A 265 -25.72 -3.49 -14.00
CA GLN A 265 -26.61 -3.74 -15.14
C GLN A 265 -27.02 -5.21 -15.32
N VAL A 266 -26.72 -6.11 -14.38
CA VAL A 266 -27.16 -7.51 -14.50
C VAL A 266 -27.90 -7.96 -13.25
N GLY A 267 -29.23 -8.09 -13.36
CA GLY A 267 -30.04 -8.94 -12.49
C GLY A 267 -30.41 -8.38 -11.11
N ALA A 268 -31.10 -7.24 -11.03
CA ALA A 268 -31.96 -7.02 -9.86
C ALA A 268 -33.13 -8.01 -9.96
N ALA A 269 -33.06 -9.10 -9.19
CA ALA A 269 -34.05 -10.18 -9.26
C ALA A 269 -35.48 -9.69 -8.94
N ASP A 270 -35.68 -8.64 -8.13
CA ASP A 270 -37.04 -8.29 -7.65
C ASP A 270 -37.30 -6.78 -7.47
N GLY A 271 -36.67 -5.89 -8.24
CA GLY A 271 -37.00 -4.45 -8.21
C GLY A 271 -36.64 -3.69 -6.92
N VAL A 272 -36.03 -4.35 -5.94
CA VAL A 272 -35.53 -3.76 -4.71
C VAL A 272 -34.30 -2.91 -5.00
N ARG A 273 -34.41 -1.59 -4.79
CA ARG A 273 -33.33 -0.63 -4.97
C ARG A 273 -32.92 -0.04 -3.61
N PRO A 274 -31.79 -0.45 -3.04
CA PRO A 274 -31.24 0.24 -1.88
C PRO A 274 -30.78 1.64 -2.30
N ARG A 275 -30.87 2.61 -1.39
CA ARG A 275 -30.45 3.99 -1.58
C ARG A 275 -29.18 4.22 -0.75
N SER A 276 -28.40 5.17 -1.22
CA SER A 276 -27.19 5.61 -0.56
C SER A 276 -27.23 7.13 -0.42
N TYR A 277 -26.81 7.63 0.74
CA TYR A 277 -26.83 9.04 1.08
C TYR A 277 -25.42 9.48 1.52
N MET A 278 -24.94 10.58 0.96
CA MET A 278 -23.78 11.32 1.45
C MET A 278 -24.29 12.60 2.11
N LEU A 279 -24.05 12.74 3.41
CA LEU A 279 -24.60 13.81 4.23
C LEU A 279 -23.54 14.82 4.65
N SER A 280 -23.90 16.10 4.57
CA SER A 280 -23.15 17.22 5.14
C SER A 280 -24.10 18.37 5.50
N GLY A 281 -23.59 19.46 6.03
CA GLY A 281 -24.36 20.62 6.46
C GLY A 281 -23.45 21.78 6.87
N THR A 282 -23.92 22.62 7.77
CA THR A 282 -23.03 23.59 8.44
C THR A 282 -22.05 22.86 9.35
N VAL A 283 -20.94 23.53 9.68
CA VAL A 283 -19.95 23.00 10.62
C VAL A 283 -20.59 22.62 11.95
N GLU A 284 -21.49 23.44 12.45
CA GLU A 284 -22.22 23.22 13.69
C GLU A 284 -23.17 22.02 13.58
N ALA A 285 -23.94 21.92 12.49
CA ALA A 285 -24.89 20.83 12.28
C ALA A 285 -24.17 19.48 12.21
N VAL A 286 -23.09 19.40 11.43
CA VAL A 286 -22.31 18.16 11.31
C VAL A 286 -21.65 17.80 12.63
N ASN A 287 -21.02 18.75 13.34
CA ASN A 287 -20.42 18.45 14.63
C ASN A 287 -21.46 18.01 15.67
N SER A 288 -22.62 18.67 15.74
CA SER A 288 -23.71 18.27 16.61
C SER A 288 -24.21 16.86 16.32
N ALA A 289 -24.32 16.50 15.03
CA ALA A 289 -24.69 15.15 14.62
C ALA A 289 -23.66 14.10 15.04
N LEU A 290 -22.37 14.37 14.79
CA LEU A 290 -21.28 13.46 15.15
C LEU A 290 -21.15 13.29 16.67
N ASP A 291 -21.39 14.35 17.44
CA ASP A 291 -21.36 14.31 18.91
C ASP A 291 -22.55 13.51 19.48
N ALA A 292 -23.76 13.71 18.93
CA ALA A 292 -24.93 12.92 19.31
C ALA A 292 -24.80 11.44 18.91
N LEU A 293 -24.13 11.18 17.79
CA LEU A 293 -23.74 9.83 17.38
C LEU A 293 -22.53 9.29 18.14
N GLN A 294 -21.90 10.05 19.03
CA GLN A 294 -20.75 9.65 19.84
C GLN A 294 -19.54 9.20 19.01
N VAL A 295 -19.31 9.87 17.88
CA VAL A 295 -18.18 9.57 16.98
C VAL A 295 -16.93 10.28 17.46
N ALA A 296 -16.01 9.50 18.05
CA ALA A 296 -14.69 9.98 18.42
C ALA A 296 -13.90 10.42 17.18
N ARG A 297 -13.43 11.67 17.19
CA ARG A 297 -12.66 12.25 16.09
C ARG A 297 -11.66 13.26 16.63
N GLN A 298 -10.46 13.27 16.06
CA GLN A 298 -9.43 14.24 16.39
C GLN A 298 -8.80 14.79 15.13
N ARG A 299 -8.80 16.11 14.98
CA ARG A 299 -8.12 16.77 13.86
C ARG A 299 -6.63 16.92 14.17
N VAL A 300 -5.79 16.45 13.25
CA VAL A 300 -4.34 16.66 13.28
C VAL A 300 -4.06 18.11 12.86
N PRO A 301 -3.42 18.95 13.70
CA PRO A 301 -3.22 20.36 13.37
C PRO A 301 -2.41 20.58 12.09
N ASP A 302 -1.36 19.79 11.88
CA ASP A 302 -0.37 20.00 10.82
C ASP A 302 -0.88 19.59 9.44
N THR A 303 -1.52 18.43 9.34
CA THR A 303 -2.03 17.89 8.05
C THR A 303 -3.48 18.28 7.80
N GLY A 304 -4.24 18.53 8.86
CA GLY A 304 -5.68 18.70 8.82
C GLY A 304 -6.45 17.40 8.65
N ASP A 305 -5.78 16.25 8.71
CA ASP A 305 -6.43 14.94 8.71
C ASP A 305 -7.25 14.74 9.98
N ILE A 306 -8.20 13.81 9.91
CA ILE A 306 -9.07 13.46 11.03
C ILE A 306 -8.78 12.01 11.40
N VAL A 307 -8.27 11.80 12.60
CA VAL A 307 -8.13 10.48 13.22
C VAL A 307 -9.49 10.08 13.77
N HIS A 308 -10.02 8.96 13.30
CA HIS A 308 -11.30 8.41 13.74
C HIS A 308 -11.30 6.87 13.62
N PRO A 309 -12.16 6.15 14.35
CA PRO A 309 -12.32 4.71 14.16
C PRO A 309 -13.04 4.42 12.84
N ALA A 310 -12.70 3.28 12.22
CA ALA A 310 -13.42 2.71 11.06
C ALA A 310 -14.78 2.14 11.52
N LEU A 311 -15.70 3.03 11.86
CA LEU A 311 -16.96 2.71 12.53
C LEU A 311 -18.12 2.57 11.54
N VAL A 312 -18.90 1.50 11.68
CA VAL A 312 -20.17 1.30 11.00
C VAL A 312 -21.24 1.00 12.04
N TYR A 313 -22.23 1.88 12.16
CA TYR A 313 -23.44 1.62 12.93
C TYR A 313 -24.43 0.82 12.08
N LEU A 314 -24.99 -0.22 12.67
CA LEU A 314 -26.07 -1.00 12.08
C LEU A 314 -27.37 -0.53 12.70
N VAL A 315 -28.22 0.04 11.86
CA VAL A 315 -29.54 0.57 12.24
C VAL A 315 -30.61 -0.40 11.78
N ASP A 316 -31.49 -0.81 12.70
CA ASP A 316 -32.62 -1.69 12.39
C ASP A 316 -33.81 -0.94 11.74
N ALA A 317 -34.86 -1.68 11.42
CA ALA A 317 -36.07 -1.15 10.79
C ALA A 317 -36.84 -0.19 11.71
N GLU A 318 -36.67 -0.32 13.02
CA GLU A 318 -37.29 0.48 14.06
C GLU A 318 -36.56 1.83 14.28
N GLY A 319 -35.41 2.02 13.64
CA GLY A 319 -34.60 3.24 13.78
C GLY A 319 -33.70 3.26 15.02
N MET A 320 -33.36 2.07 15.53
CA MET A 320 -32.43 1.90 16.63
C MET A 320 -31.07 1.49 16.09
N ILE A 321 -30.01 2.03 16.70
CA ILE A 321 -28.64 1.55 16.48
C ILE A 321 -28.50 0.24 17.25
N ALA A 322 -28.64 -0.89 16.54
CA ALA A 322 -28.56 -2.23 17.09
C ALA A 322 -27.10 -2.61 17.43
N TYR A 323 -26.17 -2.31 16.53
CA TYR A 323 -24.76 -2.68 16.68
C TYR A 323 -23.81 -1.57 16.20
N ALA A 324 -22.56 -1.66 16.67
CA ALA A 324 -21.41 -0.94 16.11
C ALA A 324 -20.38 -1.98 15.66
N ALA A 325 -19.92 -1.86 14.42
CA ALA A 325 -18.94 -2.75 13.82
C ALA A 325 -17.69 -1.96 13.37
N SER A 326 -16.58 -2.68 13.23
CA SER A 326 -15.45 -2.19 12.47
C SER A 326 -15.75 -2.26 10.96
N GLY A 327 -15.00 -1.53 10.15
CA GLY A 327 -15.18 -1.44 8.69
C GLY A 327 -14.92 -2.70 7.86
N HIS A 328 -14.97 -3.91 8.45
CA HIS A 328 -14.79 -5.18 7.74
C HIS A 328 -16.13 -5.74 7.26
N ALA A 329 -16.22 -6.12 5.98
CA ALA A 329 -17.47 -6.52 5.34
C ALA A 329 -18.14 -7.74 6.02
N GLU A 330 -17.35 -8.73 6.43
CA GLU A 330 -17.85 -9.98 7.04
C GLU A 330 -18.55 -9.72 8.38
N LEU A 331 -17.96 -8.86 9.22
CA LEU A 331 -18.55 -8.47 10.51
C LEU A 331 -19.83 -7.66 10.31
N ILE A 332 -19.81 -6.71 9.37
CA ILE A 332 -20.98 -5.89 9.03
C ILE A 332 -22.12 -6.78 8.54
N GLU A 333 -21.83 -7.72 7.63
CA GLU A 333 -22.82 -8.65 7.10
C GLU A 333 -23.43 -9.54 8.19
N GLU A 334 -22.59 -10.18 9.00
CA GLU A 334 -23.05 -11.08 10.05
C GLU A 334 -23.93 -10.36 11.07
N LEU A 335 -23.53 -9.16 11.52
CA LEU A 335 -24.36 -8.35 12.40
C LEU A 335 -25.63 -7.85 11.71
N ALA A 336 -25.57 -7.55 10.41
CA ALA A 336 -26.74 -7.13 9.63
C ALA A 336 -27.75 -8.25 9.42
N ARG A 337 -27.32 -9.52 9.47
CA ARG A 337 -28.21 -10.68 9.44
C ARG A 337 -28.92 -10.93 10.78
N ARG A 338 -28.40 -10.36 11.88
CA ARG A 338 -28.95 -10.52 13.24
C ARG A 338 -30.01 -9.47 13.60
N MET A 339 -30.22 -8.47 12.75
CA MET A 339 -31.38 -7.56 12.82
C MET A 339 -32.47 -8.01 11.85
#